data_AF-A0A3B0RX02-F1
#
_entry.id   AF-A0A3B0RX02-F1
#
_cell.length_a   1.000
_cell.length_b   1.000
_cell.length_c   1.000
_cell.angle_alpha   90.00
_cell.angle_beta   90.00
_cell.angle_gamma   90.00
#
_symmetry.space_group_name_H-M   'P 1'
#
loop_
_entity.id
_entity.type
_entity.pdbx_description
1 polymer ?
#
loop_
_entity_poly.entity_id
_entity_poly.type
_entity_poly.pdbx_seq_one_letter_code
_entity_poly.pdbx_strand_id
1 'polypeptide(L)'
;MQLRILSILGEALNFGGRRMATIMRVSWLAVVLLLIVDMASVYAYLSAIAGRVITFAEVGSFLTAQQLLARFASQGWSQHWEQMAAITAASLFVQVILISTFMAPLIRMAGLGERPAPGLVRLPFGPDQLRFIISSLLSAVFVIVVILLPIMTTSFFVLKYIVAAMSQTMASFPDADSLHTIKLITAQEGLAQRGAEWVFGLAVPLVAAAPFVLLAWLVTFFHFSPRNRPNATGKPNGLLRAVVTLGIIVLIFGAAVLLLGEAFTQILKSSSAAGAGGATGFVSAPVNAILLIATATYLLVIYVNFRLYAYPGIAVCRRSFGLGGTLRLSRGWNIFRILIILLAVSGFFYVLQIFIINSLFLSTLLPMVVSTLYQAVLVSTKLVNSGVGADWVLPLFIWVWNGIKILANVFWAFFSYGVVAGLYGRLYRESERLEGAG
;
A
#
# COMPACT_ATOMS: atom_id res chain seq x y z
N MET A 1 -5.96 22.67 20.08
CA MET A 1 -5.82 21.37 20.79
C MET A 1 -4.97 20.39 19.99
N GLN A 2 -4.28 19.45 20.65
CA GLN A 2 -3.13 18.72 20.09
C GLN A 2 -3.30 17.19 20.23
N LEU A 3 -3.29 16.43 19.11
CA LEU A 3 -3.24 14.96 19.16
C LEU A 3 -1.94 14.49 19.82
N ARG A 4 -2.04 13.61 20.83
CA ARG A 4 -0.89 13.10 21.59
C ARG A 4 -0.28 11.89 20.90
N ILE A 5 0.73 12.11 20.05
CA ILE A 5 1.37 11.07 19.21
C ILE A 5 1.79 9.84 20.03
N LEU A 6 2.60 10.03 21.07
CA LEU A 6 3.12 8.92 21.89
C LEU A 6 2.03 8.17 22.65
N SER A 7 1.00 8.87 23.13
CA SER A 7 -0.14 8.24 23.81
C SER A 7 -0.96 7.38 22.84
N ILE A 8 -1.18 7.84 21.61
CA ILE A 8 -1.92 7.09 20.60
C ILE A 8 -1.14 5.86 20.16
N LEU A 9 0.15 6.02 19.85
CA LEU A 9 1.05 4.93 19.46
C LEU A 9 1.18 3.89 20.59
N GLY A 10 1.46 4.35 21.82
CA GLY A 10 1.63 3.48 22.97
C GLY A 10 0.37 2.69 23.31
N GLU A 11 -0.81 3.31 23.22
CA GLU A 11 -2.08 2.59 23.44
C GLU A 11 -2.39 1.57 22.34
N ALA A 12 -2.09 1.89 21.08
CA ALA A 12 -2.26 0.94 19.97
C ALA A 12 -1.35 -0.29 20.15
N LEU A 13 -0.07 -0.08 20.45
CA LEU A 13 0.90 -1.16 20.70
C LEU A 13 0.54 -1.97 21.95
N ASN A 14 0.16 -1.31 23.05
CA ASN A 14 -0.26 -1.96 24.28
C ASN A 14 -1.53 -2.79 24.07
N PHE A 15 -2.47 -2.35 23.23
CA PHE A 15 -3.64 -3.14 22.90
C PHE A 15 -3.25 -4.43 22.17
N GLY A 16 -2.38 -4.35 21.16
CA GLY A 16 -1.87 -5.52 20.43
C GLY A 16 -1.16 -6.53 21.34
N GLY A 17 -0.31 -6.06 22.25
CA GLY A 17 0.44 -6.93 23.16
C GLY A 17 -0.40 -7.46 24.33
N ARG A 18 -1.02 -6.59 25.12
CA ARG A 18 -1.70 -6.96 26.37
C ARG A 18 -2.99 -7.75 26.15
N ARG A 19 -3.66 -7.54 25.02
CA ARG A 19 -4.93 -8.22 24.69
C ARG A 19 -4.75 -9.39 23.72
N MET A 20 -3.52 -9.87 23.54
CA MET A 20 -3.20 -10.89 22.54
C MET A 20 -4.09 -12.13 22.64
N ALA A 21 -4.30 -12.67 23.85
CA ALA A 21 -5.17 -13.82 24.06
C ALA A 21 -6.63 -13.56 23.61
N THR A 22 -7.16 -12.35 23.84
CA THR A 22 -8.49 -11.98 23.37
C THR A 22 -8.52 -11.80 21.87
N ILE A 23 -7.50 -11.14 21.31
CA ILE A 23 -7.37 -10.93 19.85
C ILE A 23 -7.36 -12.27 19.14
N MET A 24 -6.48 -13.19 19.56
CA MET A 24 -6.39 -14.55 19.02
C MET A 24 -7.73 -15.28 19.06
N ARG A 25 -8.42 -15.26 20.20
CA ARG A 25 -9.73 -15.95 20.33
C ARG A 25 -10.77 -15.41 19.36
N VAL A 26 -10.76 -14.11 19.09
CA VAL A 26 -11.74 -13.46 18.21
C VAL A 26 -11.36 -13.59 16.73
N SER A 27 -10.07 -13.57 16.39
CA SER A 27 -9.62 -13.47 15.01
C SER A 27 -9.06 -14.74 14.41
N TRP A 28 -8.71 -15.78 15.18
CA TRP A 28 -7.97 -16.94 14.63
C TRP A 28 -8.67 -17.60 13.44
N LEU A 29 -9.98 -17.86 13.52
CA LEU A 29 -10.71 -18.52 12.45
C LEU A 29 -10.72 -17.65 11.19
N ALA A 30 -11.03 -16.37 11.34
CA ALA A 30 -11.05 -15.44 10.23
C ALA A 30 -9.67 -15.23 9.59
N VAL A 31 -8.61 -15.17 10.40
CA VAL A 31 -7.22 -15.05 9.91
C VAL A 31 -6.79 -16.31 9.17
N VAL A 32 -7.11 -17.49 9.68
CA VAL A 32 -6.84 -18.76 8.97
C VAL A 32 -7.59 -18.80 7.63
N LEU A 33 -8.87 -18.42 7.62
CA LEU A 33 -9.64 -18.33 6.38
C LEU A 33 -9.08 -17.29 5.42
N LEU A 34 -8.57 -16.14 5.91
CA LEU A 34 -7.87 -15.15 5.08
C LEU A 34 -6.62 -15.72 4.42
N LEU A 35 -5.82 -16.50 5.16
CA LEU A 35 -4.63 -17.16 4.60
C LEU A 35 -5.01 -18.20 3.54
N ILE A 36 -6.08 -18.96 3.77
CA ILE A 36 -6.60 -19.92 2.78
C ILE A 36 -7.10 -19.20 1.52
N VAL A 37 -7.82 -18.07 1.68
CA VAL A 37 -8.31 -17.26 0.56
C VAL A 37 -7.15 -16.65 -0.22
N ASP A 38 -6.11 -16.16 0.46
CA ASP A 38 -4.91 -15.63 -0.19
C ASP A 38 -4.21 -16.72 -1.02
N MET A 39 -3.99 -17.90 -0.42
CA MET A 39 -3.47 -19.06 -1.15
C MET A 39 -4.34 -19.43 -2.34
N ALA A 40 -5.64 -19.62 -2.14
CA ALA A 40 -6.57 -19.99 -3.20
C ALA A 40 -6.60 -18.95 -4.33
N SER A 41 -6.52 -17.67 -4.01
CA SER A 41 -6.50 -16.59 -5.01
C SER A 41 -5.25 -16.66 -5.91
N VAL A 42 -4.07 -16.92 -5.35
CA VAL A 42 -2.83 -17.07 -6.12
C VAL A 42 -2.94 -18.22 -7.12
N TYR A 43 -3.43 -19.39 -6.69
CA TYR A 43 -3.63 -20.52 -7.59
C TYR A 43 -4.74 -20.27 -8.61
N ALA A 44 -5.80 -19.54 -8.25
CA ALA A 44 -6.84 -19.14 -9.19
C ALA A 44 -6.28 -18.22 -10.29
N TYR A 45 -5.44 -17.23 -9.93
CA TYR A 45 -4.79 -16.38 -10.93
C TYR A 45 -3.86 -17.17 -11.84
N LEU A 46 -3.03 -18.06 -11.29
CA LEU A 46 -2.17 -18.93 -12.09
C LEU A 46 -2.98 -19.82 -13.02
N SER A 47 -4.13 -20.32 -12.56
CA SER A 47 -5.03 -21.14 -13.38
C SER A 47 -5.65 -20.35 -14.52
N ALA A 48 -6.03 -19.10 -14.28
CA ALA A 48 -6.53 -18.19 -15.32
C ALA A 48 -5.43 -17.91 -16.37
N ILE A 49 -4.21 -17.59 -15.93
CA ILE A 49 -3.07 -17.35 -16.81
C ILE A 49 -2.71 -18.59 -17.64
N ALA A 50 -2.75 -19.77 -17.04
CA ALA A 50 -2.40 -21.03 -17.71
C ALA A 50 -3.54 -21.60 -18.57
N GLY A 51 -4.76 -21.05 -18.49
CA GLY A 51 -5.94 -21.59 -19.17
C GLY A 51 -6.40 -22.98 -18.67
N ARG A 52 -5.86 -23.45 -17.55
CA ARG A 52 -6.15 -24.76 -16.95
C ARG A 52 -5.99 -24.69 -15.43
N VAL A 53 -6.66 -25.59 -14.70
CA VAL A 53 -6.58 -25.60 -13.23
C VAL A 53 -5.18 -26.02 -12.79
N ILE A 54 -4.46 -25.10 -12.16
CA ILE A 54 -3.16 -25.34 -11.52
C ILE A 54 -3.39 -25.73 -10.06
N THR A 55 -2.83 -26.85 -9.64
CA THR A 55 -2.98 -27.37 -8.27
C THR A 55 -1.63 -27.51 -7.55
N PHE A 56 -1.67 -27.88 -6.28
CA PHE A 56 -0.47 -28.18 -5.47
C PHE A 56 0.39 -29.32 -6.04
N ALA A 57 -0.17 -30.18 -6.89
CA ALA A 57 0.60 -31.24 -7.55
C ALA A 57 1.60 -30.69 -8.57
N GLU A 58 1.32 -29.53 -9.16
CA GLU A 58 2.14 -28.92 -10.20
C GLU A 58 3.08 -27.86 -9.65
N VAL A 59 2.61 -27.10 -8.66
CA VAL A 59 3.43 -26.14 -7.93
C VAL A 59 3.36 -26.51 -6.45
N GLY A 60 4.34 -27.31 -6.00
CA GLY A 60 4.36 -27.84 -4.64
C GLY A 60 4.60 -26.80 -3.52
N SER A 61 4.92 -25.55 -3.88
CA SER A 61 5.27 -24.49 -2.93
C SER A 61 4.50 -23.21 -3.21
N PHE A 62 3.83 -22.68 -2.18
CA PHE A 62 3.12 -21.40 -2.25
C PHE A 62 4.05 -20.22 -2.60
N LEU A 63 5.29 -20.22 -2.10
CA LEU A 63 6.26 -19.18 -2.44
C LEU A 63 6.59 -19.18 -3.94
N THR A 64 6.76 -20.37 -4.52
CA THR A 64 6.99 -20.52 -5.95
C THR A 64 5.78 -20.08 -6.76
N ALA A 65 4.57 -20.40 -6.30
CA ALA A 65 3.34 -19.93 -6.91
C ALA A 65 3.24 -18.39 -6.92
N GLN A 66 3.57 -17.73 -5.80
CA GLN A 66 3.61 -16.27 -5.72
C GLN A 66 4.65 -15.66 -6.68
N GLN A 67 5.84 -16.24 -6.77
CA GLN A 67 6.89 -15.77 -7.69
C GLN A 67 6.48 -15.93 -9.16
N LEU A 68 5.86 -17.05 -9.52
CA LEU A 68 5.32 -17.28 -10.86
C LEU A 68 4.21 -16.28 -11.19
N LEU A 69 3.27 -16.06 -10.25
CA LEU A 69 2.22 -15.08 -10.43
C LEU A 69 2.80 -13.68 -10.63
N ALA A 70 3.76 -13.27 -9.79
CA ALA A 70 4.41 -11.97 -9.93
C ALA A 70 5.09 -11.79 -11.30
N ARG A 71 5.69 -12.85 -11.84
CA ARG A 71 6.33 -12.85 -13.16
C ARG A 71 5.33 -12.73 -14.31
N PHE A 72 4.18 -13.40 -14.21
CA PHE A 72 3.19 -13.47 -15.29
C PHE A 72 1.96 -12.57 -15.09
N ALA A 73 1.90 -11.79 -14.01
CA ALA A 73 0.75 -10.95 -13.69
C ALA A 73 0.42 -9.95 -14.81
N SER A 74 1.41 -9.29 -15.40
CA SER A 74 1.20 -8.33 -16.49
C SER A 74 0.61 -9.00 -17.74
N GLN A 75 1.06 -10.22 -18.04
CA GLN A 75 0.49 -11.02 -19.12
C GLN A 75 -0.96 -11.41 -18.80
N GLY A 76 -1.23 -11.88 -17.58
CA GLY A 76 -2.59 -12.23 -17.14
C GLY A 76 -3.57 -11.06 -17.27
N TRP A 77 -3.17 -9.87 -16.81
CA TRP A 77 -4.01 -8.67 -16.89
C TRP A 77 -4.21 -8.12 -18.31
N SER A 78 -3.31 -8.43 -19.25
CA SER A 78 -3.45 -7.99 -20.65
C SER A 78 -4.24 -9.00 -21.50
N GLN A 79 -4.06 -10.30 -21.28
CA GLN A 79 -4.67 -11.36 -22.09
C GLN A 79 -5.99 -11.87 -21.51
N HIS A 80 -6.14 -11.89 -20.18
CA HIS A 80 -7.27 -12.50 -19.47
C HIS A 80 -7.91 -11.54 -18.46
N TRP A 81 -8.03 -10.26 -18.81
CA TRP A 81 -8.42 -9.19 -17.88
C TRP A 81 -9.74 -9.45 -17.14
N GLU A 82 -10.75 -10.02 -17.81
CA GLU A 82 -12.07 -10.31 -17.20
C GLU A 82 -11.97 -11.32 -16.06
N GLN A 83 -11.20 -12.40 -16.28
CA GLN A 83 -11.01 -13.47 -15.31
C GLN A 83 -10.18 -12.97 -14.12
N MET A 84 -9.12 -12.22 -14.41
CA MET A 84 -8.28 -11.59 -13.38
C MET A 84 -9.13 -10.64 -12.51
N ALA A 85 -9.92 -9.77 -13.14
CA ALA A 85 -10.80 -8.84 -12.44
C ALA A 85 -11.86 -9.57 -11.59
N ALA A 86 -12.47 -10.64 -12.10
CA ALA A 86 -13.44 -11.43 -11.36
C ALA A 86 -12.82 -12.10 -10.12
N ILE A 87 -11.63 -12.70 -10.26
CA ILE A 87 -10.90 -13.30 -9.14
C ILE A 87 -10.51 -12.22 -8.11
N THR A 88 -10.05 -11.05 -8.55
CA THR A 88 -9.74 -9.92 -7.67
C THR A 88 -10.99 -9.45 -6.92
N ALA A 89 -12.11 -9.25 -7.61
CA ALA A 89 -13.35 -8.81 -6.98
C ALA A 89 -13.88 -9.83 -5.97
N ALA A 90 -13.89 -11.12 -6.32
CA ALA A 90 -14.34 -12.19 -5.43
C ALA A 90 -13.44 -12.33 -4.20
N SER A 91 -12.12 -12.30 -4.39
CA SER A 91 -11.16 -12.39 -3.28
C SER A 91 -11.25 -11.19 -2.35
N LEU A 92 -11.32 -9.96 -2.87
CA LEU A 92 -11.52 -8.75 -2.07
C LEU A 92 -12.84 -8.77 -1.31
N PHE A 93 -13.93 -9.22 -1.94
CA PHE A 93 -15.23 -9.33 -1.28
C PHE A 93 -15.18 -10.27 -0.07
N VAL A 94 -14.62 -11.47 -0.25
CA VAL A 94 -14.46 -12.45 0.84
C VAL A 94 -13.53 -11.92 1.91
N GLN A 95 -12.39 -11.32 1.54
CA GLN A 95 -11.43 -10.74 2.49
C GLN A 95 -12.07 -9.63 3.33
N VAL A 96 -12.83 -8.73 2.73
CA VAL A 96 -13.50 -7.63 3.43
C VAL A 96 -14.53 -8.16 4.44
N ILE A 97 -15.28 -9.20 4.07
CA ILE A 97 -16.19 -9.89 5.00
C ILE A 97 -15.38 -10.47 6.16
N LEU A 98 -14.37 -11.29 5.89
CA LEU A 98 -13.57 -11.94 6.93
C LEU A 98 -12.89 -10.91 7.84
N ILE A 99 -12.28 -9.87 7.30
CA ILE A 99 -11.66 -8.78 8.08
C ILE A 99 -12.70 -8.11 8.98
N SER A 100 -13.90 -7.81 8.46
CA SER A 100 -14.94 -7.15 9.25
C SER A 100 -15.37 -7.97 10.46
N THR A 101 -15.41 -9.31 10.35
CA THR A 101 -15.90 -10.21 11.41
C THR A 101 -15.09 -10.08 12.71
N PHE A 102 -13.77 -9.88 12.62
CA PHE A 102 -12.93 -9.69 13.80
C PHE A 102 -12.52 -8.23 14.02
N MET A 103 -12.38 -7.43 12.98
CA MET A 103 -11.93 -6.04 13.12
C MET A 103 -12.98 -5.18 13.84
N ALA A 104 -14.26 -5.29 13.47
CA ALA A 104 -15.33 -4.54 14.12
C ALA A 104 -15.41 -4.78 15.65
N PRO A 105 -15.47 -6.03 16.17
CA PRO A 105 -15.49 -6.24 17.61
C PRO A 105 -14.20 -5.82 18.31
N LEU A 106 -13.02 -5.97 17.67
CA LEU A 106 -11.76 -5.50 18.26
C LEU A 106 -11.69 -3.97 18.35
N ILE A 107 -12.19 -3.26 17.34
CA ILE A 107 -12.31 -1.80 17.36
C ILE A 107 -13.22 -1.35 18.51
N ARG A 108 -14.38 -2.00 18.70
CA ARG A 108 -15.30 -1.67 19.80
C ARG A 108 -14.70 -2.00 21.17
N MET A 109 -13.94 -3.08 21.27
CA MET A 109 -13.19 -3.40 22.49
C MET A 109 -12.13 -2.34 22.79
N ALA A 110 -11.41 -1.84 21.77
CA ALA A 110 -10.40 -0.80 21.94
C ALA A 110 -10.98 0.60 22.20
N GLY A 111 -12.12 0.92 21.58
CA GLY A 111 -12.75 2.23 21.63
C GLY A 111 -13.72 2.41 22.81
N LEU A 112 -14.59 1.42 23.03
CA LEU A 112 -15.68 1.45 24.02
C LEU A 112 -15.42 0.55 25.23
N GLY A 113 -14.40 -0.31 25.18
CA GLY A 113 -14.15 -1.29 26.24
C GLY A 113 -15.11 -2.48 26.23
N GLU A 114 -15.94 -2.61 25.19
CA GLU A 114 -16.90 -3.70 25.07
C GLU A 114 -16.20 -5.03 24.85
N ARG A 115 -16.48 -6.00 25.72
CA ARG A 115 -15.87 -7.32 25.60
C ARG A 115 -16.52 -8.09 24.45
N PRO A 116 -15.73 -8.65 23.52
CA PRO A 116 -16.27 -9.50 22.48
C PRO A 116 -16.90 -10.75 23.11
N ALA A 117 -18.00 -11.21 22.52
CA ALA A 117 -18.75 -12.34 23.05
C ALA A 117 -17.89 -13.62 23.05
N PRO A 118 -17.96 -14.46 24.10
CA PRO A 118 -17.06 -15.60 24.28
C PRO A 118 -17.32 -16.70 23.24
N GLY A 119 -16.26 -17.33 22.75
CA GLY A 119 -16.33 -18.48 21.84
C GLY A 119 -15.06 -18.64 21.03
N LEU A 120 -14.70 -19.89 20.70
CA LEU A 120 -13.54 -20.20 19.85
C LEU A 120 -13.95 -20.14 18.37
N VAL A 121 -15.04 -20.79 17.96
CA VAL A 121 -15.47 -20.81 16.55
C VAL A 121 -16.57 -19.77 16.36
N ARG A 122 -16.20 -18.53 16.03
CA ARG A 122 -17.18 -17.46 15.75
C ARG A 122 -16.74 -16.59 14.58
N LEU A 123 -17.67 -16.34 13.67
CA LEU A 123 -17.59 -15.33 12.62
C LEU A 123 -18.81 -14.40 12.76
N PRO A 124 -18.81 -13.49 13.75
CA PRO A 124 -19.96 -12.62 13.95
C PRO A 124 -20.11 -11.71 12.74
N PHE A 125 -21.29 -11.73 12.13
CA PHE A 125 -21.65 -10.85 11.04
C PHE A 125 -22.98 -10.18 11.37
N GLY A 126 -22.98 -8.84 11.37
CA GLY A 126 -24.11 -8.07 11.83
C GLY A 126 -23.96 -6.59 11.51
N PRO A 127 -24.76 -5.72 12.16
CA PRO A 127 -24.81 -4.30 11.82
C PRO A 127 -23.46 -3.58 11.93
N ASP A 128 -22.62 -3.95 12.89
CA ASP A 128 -21.32 -3.29 13.09
C ASP A 128 -20.29 -3.69 12.04
N GLN A 129 -20.31 -4.96 11.61
CA GLN A 129 -19.49 -5.46 10.50
C GLN A 129 -19.91 -4.78 9.19
N LEU A 130 -21.21 -4.69 8.94
CA LEU A 130 -21.75 -3.96 7.78
C LEU A 130 -21.34 -2.49 7.82
N ARG A 131 -21.37 -1.84 8.99
CA ARG A 131 -20.87 -0.46 9.12
C ARG A 131 -19.39 -0.35 8.80
N PHE A 132 -18.56 -1.27 9.28
CA PHE A 132 -17.13 -1.29 8.94
C PHE A 132 -16.90 -1.44 7.43
N ILE A 133 -17.62 -2.37 6.78
CA ILE A 133 -17.53 -2.62 5.35
C ILE A 133 -17.98 -1.38 4.57
N ILE A 134 -19.19 -0.89 4.84
CA ILE A 134 -19.79 0.23 4.11
C ILE A 134 -18.96 1.50 4.31
N SER A 135 -18.50 1.80 5.52
CA SER A 135 -17.67 3.00 5.78
C SER A 135 -16.29 2.92 5.11
N SER A 136 -15.69 1.73 5.06
CA SER A 136 -14.43 1.51 4.33
C SER A 136 -14.65 1.62 2.81
N LEU A 137 -15.74 1.03 2.30
CA LEU A 137 -16.11 1.10 0.89
C LEU A 137 -16.44 2.54 0.46
N LEU A 138 -17.21 3.28 1.27
CA LEU A 138 -17.51 4.69 1.00
C LEU A 138 -16.24 5.54 0.99
N SER A 139 -15.29 5.28 1.90
CA SER A 139 -13.98 5.94 1.87
C SER A 139 -13.22 5.65 0.58
N ALA A 140 -13.17 4.39 0.16
CA ALA A 140 -12.49 3.97 -1.06
C ALA A 140 -13.16 4.52 -2.32
N VAL A 141 -14.49 4.39 -2.43
CA VAL A 141 -15.30 4.93 -3.53
C VAL A 141 -15.17 6.45 -3.61
N PHE A 142 -15.15 7.15 -2.48
CA PHE A 142 -14.93 8.60 -2.46
C PHE A 142 -13.56 8.96 -3.05
N VAL A 143 -12.49 8.26 -2.64
CA VAL A 143 -11.15 8.46 -3.23
C VAL A 143 -11.14 8.14 -4.72
N ILE A 144 -11.78 7.04 -5.13
CA ILE A 144 -11.85 6.63 -6.54
C ILE A 144 -12.59 7.67 -7.37
N VAL A 145 -13.80 8.05 -6.98
CA VAL A 145 -14.69 8.92 -7.78
C VAL A 145 -14.23 10.37 -7.77
N VAL A 146 -13.75 10.88 -6.63
CA VAL A 146 -13.41 12.31 -6.48
C VAL A 146 -11.97 12.60 -6.90
N ILE A 147 -11.06 11.63 -6.78
CA ILE A 147 -9.63 11.85 -7.03
C ILE A 147 -9.17 11.00 -8.22
N LEU A 148 -9.21 9.68 -8.11
CA LEU A 148 -8.56 8.81 -9.09
C LEU A 148 -9.22 8.89 -10.47
N LEU A 149 -10.55 8.88 -10.56
CA LEU A 149 -11.26 8.88 -11.84
C LEU A 149 -11.02 10.18 -12.62
N PRO A 150 -11.23 11.40 -12.06
CA PRO A 150 -10.93 12.65 -12.77
C PRO A 150 -9.46 12.75 -13.19
N ILE A 151 -8.55 12.28 -12.33
CA ILE A 151 -7.13 12.27 -12.64
C ILE A 151 -6.86 11.31 -13.79
N MET A 152 -7.28 10.04 -13.70
CA MET A 152 -7.06 9.04 -14.75
C MET A 152 -7.61 9.52 -16.10
N THR A 153 -8.82 10.11 -16.13
CA THR A 153 -9.38 10.67 -17.36
C THR A 153 -8.53 11.82 -17.89
N THR A 154 -8.10 12.73 -17.01
CA THR A 154 -7.28 13.89 -17.40
C THR A 154 -5.90 13.41 -17.90
N SER A 155 -5.24 12.50 -17.19
CA SER A 155 -3.98 11.88 -17.59
C SER A 155 -4.11 11.19 -18.94
N PHE A 156 -5.18 10.43 -19.17
CA PHE A 156 -5.42 9.76 -20.44
C PHE A 156 -5.50 10.77 -21.60
N PHE A 157 -6.28 11.84 -21.45
CA PHE A 157 -6.38 12.87 -22.49
C PHE A 157 -5.05 13.62 -22.69
N VAL A 158 -4.39 14.02 -21.60
CA VAL A 158 -3.09 14.71 -21.66
C VAL A 158 -2.06 13.84 -22.38
N LEU A 159 -1.93 12.56 -22.01
CA LEU A 159 -1.02 11.63 -22.67
C LEU A 159 -1.39 11.41 -24.13
N LYS A 160 -2.68 11.26 -24.45
CA LYS A 160 -3.15 11.13 -25.83
C LYS A 160 -2.72 12.32 -26.68
N TYR A 161 -2.86 13.55 -26.19
CA TYR A 161 -2.45 14.76 -26.92
C TYR A 161 -0.93 14.91 -27.01
N ILE A 162 -0.18 14.53 -25.97
CA ILE A 162 1.29 14.52 -26.02
C ILE A 162 1.77 13.52 -27.08
N VAL A 163 1.26 12.29 -27.08
CA VAL A 163 1.62 11.27 -28.07
C VAL A 163 1.25 11.73 -29.47
N ALA A 164 0.04 12.27 -29.65
CA ALA A 164 -0.38 12.81 -30.94
C ALA A 164 0.57 13.91 -31.45
N ALA A 165 0.93 14.87 -30.59
CA ALA A 165 1.86 15.95 -30.93
C ALA A 165 3.26 15.44 -31.26
N MET A 166 3.77 14.45 -30.52
CA MET A 166 5.08 13.84 -30.78
C MET A 166 5.10 13.03 -32.08
N SER A 167 3.97 12.43 -32.46
CA SER A 167 3.83 11.64 -33.68
C SER A 167 3.60 12.47 -34.95
N GLN A 168 3.43 13.79 -34.85
CA GLN A 168 3.27 14.63 -36.04
C GLN A 168 4.55 14.64 -36.88
N THR A 169 4.39 14.38 -38.18
CA THR A 169 5.48 14.40 -39.15
C THR A 169 5.73 15.82 -39.63
N MET A 170 7.00 16.24 -39.61
CA MET A 170 7.48 17.53 -40.09
C MET A 170 8.42 17.31 -41.28
N ALA A 171 8.38 18.21 -42.26
CA ALA A 171 9.41 18.26 -43.29
C ALA A 171 10.67 18.91 -42.71
N SER A 172 11.80 18.21 -42.80
CA SER A 172 13.12 18.73 -42.46
C SER A 172 13.99 18.80 -43.71
N PHE A 173 14.76 19.88 -43.79
CA PHE A 173 15.75 20.15 -44.83
C PHE A 173 17.14 20.01 -44.20
N PRO A 174 17.79 18.84 -44.34
CA PRO A 174 19.08 18.57 -43.71
C PRO A 174 20.21 19.44 -44.29
N ASP A 175 20.10 19.78 -45.58
CA ASP A 175 21.01 20.68 -46.29
C ASP A 175 20.30 22.00 -46.54
N ALA A 176 20.79 23.09 -45.94
CA ALA A 176 20.21 24.42 -46.12
C ALA A 176 20.25 24.91 -47.58
N ASP A 177 21.17 24.37 -48.38
CA ASP A 177 21.43 24.77 -49.77
C ASP A 177 20.76 23.87 -50.82
N SER A 178 19.99 22.85 -50.41
CA SER A 178 19.32 21.91 -51.33
C SER A 178 17.84 21.77 -51.04
N LEU A 179 17.00 22.21 -51.99
CA LEU A 179 15.55 22.00 -51.96
C LEU A 179 15.14 20.56 -52.30
N HIS A 180 16.09 19.70 -52.70
CA HIS A 180 15.82 18.34 -53.19
C HIS A 180 15.93 17.25 -52.12
N THR A 181 16.46 17.56 -50.93
CA THR A 181 16.61 16.60 -49.82
C THR A 181 15.56 16.82 -48.73
N ILE A 182 14.27 16.62 -49.05
CA ILE A 182 13.20 16.66 -48.05
C ILE A 182 13.18 15.33 -47.28
N LYS A 183 13.43 15.37 -45.97
CA LYS A 183 13.21 14.22 -45.07
C LYS A 183 11.99 14.48 -44.20
N LEU A 184 11.06 13.52 -44.18
CA LEU A 184 9.99 13.51 -43.19
C LEU A 184 10.56 12.95 -41.89
N ILE A 185 10.62 13.80 -40.88
CA ILE A 185 11.03 13.41 -39.53
C ILE A 185 9.88 13.67 -38.58
N THR A 186 9.84 12.96 -37.46
CA THR A 186 8.86 13.24 -36.40
C THR A 186 9.18 14.56 -35.70
N ALA A 187 8.17 15.16 -35.06
CA ALA A 187 8.33 16.32 -34.20
C ALA A 187 9.43 16.14 -33.15
N GLN A 188 9.51 14.93 -32.60
CA GLN A 188 10.50 14.54 -31.61
C GLN A 188 11.91 14.53 -32.21
N GLU A 189 12.11 13.89 -33.36
CA GLU A 189 13.40 13.83 -34.03
C GLU A 189 13.89 15.22 -34.48
N GLY A 190 12.98 16.07 -34.97
CA GLY A 190 13.31 17.44 -35.36
C GLY A 190 13.75 18.31 -34.19
N LEU A 191 13.16 18.12 -33.01
CA LEU A 191 13.56 18.82 -31.79
C LEU A 191 14.83 18.23 -31.17
N ALA A 192 15.05 16.92 -31.30
CA ALA A 192 16.29 16.26 -30.90
C ALA A 192 17.49 16.79 -31.69
N GLN A 193 17.34 16.91 -33.02
CA GLN A 193 18.36 17.49 -33.90
C GLN A 193 18.70 18.94 -33.56
N ARG A 194 17.77 19.68 -32.92
CA ARG A 194 17.97 21.06 -32.45
C ARG A 194 18.51 21.17 -31.02
N GLY A 195 18.82 20.04 -30.36
CA GLY A 195 19.24 20.02 -28.96
C GLY A 195 18.14 20.39 -27.96
N ALA A 196 16.88 20.39 -28.38
CA ALA A 196 15.72 20.77 -27.56
C ALA A 196 15.02 19.57 -26.91
N GLU A 197 15.72 18.45 -26.71
CA GLU A 197 15.17 17.22 -26.11
C GLU A 197 14.59 17.43 -24.70
N TRP A 198 15.11 18.43 -23.97
CA TRP A 198 14.63 18.80 -22.64
C TRP A 198 13.16 19.23 -22.63
N VAL A 199 12.62 19.72 -23.75
CA VAL A 199 11.22 20.12 -23.87
C VAL A 199 10.31 18.92 -23.65
N PHE A 200 10.61 17.77 -24.28
CA PHE A 200 9.83 16.56 -24.09
C PHE A 200 10.27 15.74 -22.87
N GLY A 201 11.57 15.74 -22.55
CA GLY A 201 12.09 14.99 -21.41
C GLY A 201 11.69 15.55 -20.05
N LEU A 202 11.47 16.87 -19.95
CA LEU A 202 11.24 17.58 -18.69
C LEU A 202 10.05 18.55 -18.73
N ALA A 203 10.00 19.46 -19.71
CA ALA A 203 9.00 20.55 -19.70
C ALA A 203 7.56 20.02 -19.89
N VAL A 204 7.34 19.15 -20.88
CA VAL A 204 6.03 18.55 -21.15
C VAL A 204 5.52 17.72 -19.96
N PRO A 205 6.32 16.82 -19.35
CA PRO A 205 5.95 16.13 -18.10
C PRO A 205 5.59 17.07 -16.95
N LEU A 206 6.36 18.16 -16.75
CA LEU A 206 6.09 19.13 -15.68
C LEU A 206 4.79 19.90 -15.92
N VAL A 207 4.56 20.36 -17.16
CA VAL A 207 3.32 21.06 -17.53
C VAL A 207 2.11 20.13 -17.38
N ALA A 208 2.26 18.85 -17.75
CA ALA A 208 1.23 17.83 -17.56
C ALA A 208 0.91 17.57 -16.09
N ALA A 209 1.91 17.60 -15.21
CA ALA A 209 1.74 17.39 -13.76
C ALA A 209 1.28 18.66 -13.02
N ALA A 210 1.53 19.85 -13.55
CA ALA A 210 1.30 21.13 -12.89
C ALA A 210 -0.14 21.32 -12.36
N PRO A 211 -1.22 20.99 -13.11
CA PRO A 211 -2.59 21.12 -12.59
C PRO A 211 -2.84 20.31 -11.32
N PHE A 212 -2.26 19.12 -11.22
CA PHE A 212 -2.42 18.24 -10.06
C PHE A 212 -1.63 18.75 -8.84
N VAL A 213 -0.42 19.26 -9.06
CA VAL A 213 0.40 19.88 -8.01
C VAL A 213 -0.27 21.17 -7.51
N LEU A 214 -0.82 21.99 -8.41
CA LEU A 214 -1.60 23.18 -8.06
C LEU A 214 -2.85 22.83 -7.27
N LEU A 215 -3.57 21.78 -7.66
CA LEU A 215 -4.72 21.29 -6.90
C LEU A 215 -4.31 20.83 -5.49
N ALA A 216 -3.23 20.06 -5.37
CA ALA A 216 -2.69 19.63 -4.08
C ALA A 216 -2.30 20.82 -3.20
N TRP A 217 -1.69 21.84 -3.80
CA TRP A 217 -1.36 23.09 -3.12
C TRP A 217 -2.61 23.85 -2.65
N LEU A 218 -3.62 24.03 -3.51
CA LEU A 218 -4.87 24.70 -3.16
C LEU A 218 -5.58 23.99 -2.01
N VAL A 219 -5.72 22.67 -2.09
CA VAL A 219 -6.32 21.85 -1.03
C VAL A 219 -5.57 22.05 0.30
N THR A 220 -4.25 22.05 0.26
CA THR A 220 -3.39 22.26 1.43
C THR A 220 -3.53 23.68 1.99
N PHE A 221 -3.56 24.68 1.11
CA PHE A 221 -3.74 26.09 1.48
C PHE A 221 -5.07 26.34 2.20
N PHE A 222 -6.18 25.76 1.71
CA PHE A 222 -7.49 25.87 2.36
C PHE A 222 -7.57 25.03 3.64
N HIS A 223 -6.93 23.86 3.67
CA HIS A 223 -6.86 23.00 4.87
C HIS A 223 -6.22 23.73 6.05
N PHE A 224 -5.16 24.51 5.82
CA PHE A 224 -4.46 25.28 6.84
C PHE A 224 -5.04 26.67 7.11
N SER A 225 -6.29 26.92 6.71
CA SER A 225 -6.97 28.19 7.01
C SER A 225 -7.10 28.45 8.53
N PRO A 226 -7.14 29.73 8.98
CA PRO A 226 -7.29 30.10 10.39
C PRO A 226 -8.51 29.47 11.07
N ARG A 227 -9.61 29.29 10.32
CA ARG A 227 -10.83 28.62 10.80
C ARG A 227 -10.57 27.19 11.28
N ASN A 228 -9.54 26.53 10.75
CA ASN A 228 -9.11 25.19 11.15
C ASN A 228 -8.05 25.18 12.26
N ARG A 229 -7.74 26.35 12.85
CA ARG A 229 -6.75 26.54 13.92
C ARG A 229 -7.38 27.27 15.11
N PRO A 230 -8.16 26.58 15.96
CA PRO A 230 -8.89 27.22 17.07
C PRO A 230 -7.98 27.90 18.11
N ASN A 231 -6.68 27.62 18.11
CA ASN A 231 -5.70 28.20 19.04
C ASN A 231 -4.71 29.16 18.36
N ALA A 232 -4.94 29.57 17.11
CA ALA A 232 -4.05 30.51 16.43
C ALA A 232 -4.31 31.94 16.95
N THR A 233 -3.32 32.52 17.62
CA THR A 233 -3.32 33.93 18.03
C THR A 233 -2.73 34.80 16.92
N GLY A 234 -3.36 35.94 16.62
CA GLY A 234 -2.87 36.94 15.67
C GLY A 234 -3.65 37.05 14.34
N LYS A 235 -3.44 38.16 13.62
CA LYS A 235 -4.05 38.40 12.31
C LYS A 235 -3.51 37.39 11.28
N PRO A 236 -4.36 36.76 10.47
CA PRO A 236 -3.92 35.74 9.52
C PRO A 236 -3.13 36.36 8.36
N ASN A 237 -1.83 36.01 8.26
CA ASN A 237 -1.02 36.36 7.11
C ASN A 237 -1.23 35.35 5.96
N GLY A 238 -2.04 35.72 4.98
CA GLY A 238 -2.38 34.88 3.83
C GLY A 238 -1.17 34.57 2.93
N LEU A 239 -0.26 35.53 2.76
CA LEU A 239 0.93 35.38 1.92
C LEU A 239 1.93 34.40 2.55
N LEU A 240 2.21 34.54 3.85
CA LEU A 240 3.06 33.59 4.55
C LEU A 240 2.49 32.17 4.50
N ARG A 241 1.15 32.01 4.63
CA ARG A 241 0.49 30.71 4.47
C ARG A 241 0.69 30.14 3.06
N ALA A 242 0.49 30.95 2.04
CA ALA A 242 0.67 30.54 0.64
C ALA A 242 2.09 30.03 0.40
N VAL A 243 3.11 30.79 0.82
CA VAL A 243 4.52 30.45 0.66
C VAL A 243 4.88 29.18 1.43
N VAL A 244 4.47 29.06 2.70
CA VAL A 244 4.78 27.88 3.52
C VAL A 244 4.11 26.62 2.98
N THR A 245 2.83 26.70 2.61
CA THR A 245 2.12 25.53 2.05
C THR A 245 2.64 25.14 0.68
N LEU A 246 3.09 26.10 -0.13
CA LEU A 246 3.76 25.83 -1.41
C LEU A 246 5.10 25.13 -1.17
N GLY A 247 5.94 25.66 -0.28
CA GLY A 247 7.24 25.06 0.06
C GLY A 247 7.11 23.63 0.58
N ILE A 248 6.12 23.35 1.42
CA ILE A 248 5.82 21.99 1.89
C ILE A 248 5.46 21.06 0.72
N ILE A 249 4.58 21.50 -0.18
CA ILE A 249 4.16 20.69 -1.33
C ILE A 249 5.32 20.43 -2.28
N VAL A 250 6.14 21.44 -2.57
CA VAL A 250 7.33 21.29 -3.42
C VAL A 250 8.32 20.31 -2.80
N LEU A 251 8.57 20.40 -1.49
CA LEU A 251 9.49 19.50 -0.79
C LEU A 251 8.96 18.06 -0.78
N ILE A 252 7.69 17.86 -0.46
CA ILE A 252 7.06 16.52 -0.44
C ILE A 252 7.01 15.94 -1.85
N PHE A 253 6.65 16.74 -2.85
CA PHE A 253 6.60 16.31 -4.25
C PHE A 253 7.99 15.96 -4.76
N GLY A 254 9.00 16.80 -4.52
CA GLY A 254 10.39 16.51 -4.89
C GLY A 254 10.90 15.22 -4.23
N ALA A 255 10.66 15.04 -2.92
CA ALA A 255 11.01 13.81 -2.23
C ALA A 255 10.28 12.59 -2.80
N ALA A 256 8.99 12.71 -3.11
CA ALA A 256 8.20 11.64 -3.70
C ALA A 256 8.69 11.27 -5.11
N VAL A 257 9.07 12.25 -5.93
CA VAL A 257 9.65 12.01 -7.27
C VAL A 257 10.98 11.27 -7.17
N LEU A 258 11.84 11.63 -6.21
CA LEU A 258 13.11 10.93 -6.00
C LEU A 258 12.87 9.46 -5.58
N LEU A 259 12.02 9.25 -4.56
CA LEU A 259 11.73 7.92 -4.02
C LEU A 259 10.98 7.02 -5.02
N LEU A 260 9.96 7.56 -5.70
CA LEU A 260 9.17 6.82 -6.69
C LEU A 260 9.94 6.65 -8.00
N GLY A 261 10.79 7.61 -8.38
CA GLY A 261 11.63 7.52 -9.56
C GLY A 261 12.63 6.37 -9.48
N GLU A 262 13.27 6.17 -8.32
CA GLU A 262 14.15 5.02 -8.09
C GLU A 262 13.39 3.68 -8.13
N ALA A 263 12.25 3.60 -7.45
CA ALA A 263 11.43 2.38 -7.47
C ALA A 263 10.89 2.06 -8.88
N PHE A 264 10.45 3.07 -9.62
CA PHE A 264 9.88 2.91 -10.95
C PHE A 264 10.95 2.55 -12.00
N THR A 265 12.15 3.14 -11.89
CA THR A 265 13.29 2.74 -12.73
C THR A 265 13.75 1.31 -12.45
N GLN A 266 13.68 0.84 -11.20
CA GLN A 266 13.93 -0.57 -10.88
C GLN A 266 12.87 -1.51 -11.47
N ILE A 267 11.59 -1.16 -11.41
CA ILE A 267 10.48 -1.93 -12.02
C ILE A 267 10.63 -1.98 -13.55
N LEU A 268 10.98 -0.87 -14.18
CA LEU A 268 11.23 -0.84 -15.62
C LEU A 268 12.42 -1.72 -16.01
N LYS A 269 13.54 -1.65 -15.27
CA LYS A 269 14.72 -2.50 -15.48
C LYS A 269 14.42 -3.99 -15.32
N SER A 270 13.54 -4.36 -14.38
CA SER A 270 13.14 -5.76 -14.21
C SER A 270 12.15 -6.23 -15.29
N SER A 271 11.31 -5.33 -15.82
CA SER A 271 10.40 -5.62 -16.93
C SER A 271 11.09 -5.73 -18.29
N SER A 272 12.15 -4.95 -18.54
CA SER A 272 12.90 -4.97 -19.81
C SER A 272 13.85 -6.18 -19.92
N ALA A 273 14.22 -6.82 -18.81
CA ALA A 273 14.96 -8.08 -18.83
C ALA A 273 14.14 -9.27 -19.39
N ALA A 274 12.81 -9.13 -19.51
CA ALA A 274 11.91 -10.16 -20.04
C ALA A 274 11.60 -10.01 -21.55
N GLY A 275 12.07 -8.93 -22.20
CA GLY A 275 11.85 -8.68 -23.62
C GLY A 275 13.15 -8.28 -24.31
N ALA A 276 13.72 -9.20 -25.11
CA ALA A 276 14.79 -8.88 -26.04
C ALA A 276 14.30 -7.80 -27.02
N GLY A 277 14.92 -6.61 -26.99
CA GLY A 277 14.71 -5.57 -28.02
C GLY A 277 14.78 -4.14 -27.53
N GLY A 278 15.99 -3.56 -27.51
CA GLY A 278 16.36 -2.28 -28.12
C GLY A 278 15.46 -1.02 -28.05
N ALA A 279 14.50 -0.87 -27.14
CA ALA A 279 13.69 0.35 -27.04
C ALA A 279 14.24 1.35 -26.01
N THR A 280 15.51 1.75 -26.13
CA THR A 280 16.11 2.79 -25.28
C THR A 280 15.75 4.22 -25.69
N GLY A 281 15.11 4.43 -26.85
CA GLY A 281 14.81 5.78 -27.39
C GLY A 281 13.34 6.22 -27.36
N PHE A 282 12.37 5.30 -27.29
CA PHE A 282 10.94 5.62 -27.48
C PHE A 282 10.18 6.02 -26.21
N VAL A 283 10.83 6.01 -25.04
CA VAL A 283 10.12 5.78 -23.76
C VAL A 283 10.24 6.91 -22.73
N SER A 284 11.07 7.95 -22.88
CA SER A 284 11.34 8.86 -21.76
C SER A 284 10.22 9.88 -21.46
N ALA A 285 9.68 10.57 -22.45
CA ALA A 285 8.72 11.67 -22.23
C ALA A 285 7.33 11.23 -21.69
N PRO A 286 6.60 10.31 -22.34
CA PRO A 286 5.29 9.87 -21.83
C PRO A 286 5.39 9.12 -20.50
N VAL A 287 6.49 8.39 -20.27
CA VAL A 287 6.72 7.69 -19.00
C VAL A 287 7.07 8.65 -17.87
N ASN A 288 7.91 9.66 -18.12
CA ASN A 288 8.17 10.71 -17.14
C ASN A 288 6.90 11.51 -16.82
N ALA A 289 6.05 11.78 -17.82
CA ALA A 289 4.74 12.40 -17.59
C ALA A 289 3.84 11.53 -16.72
N ILE A 290 3.75 10.22 -17.00
CA ILE A 290 3.01 9.26 -16.16
C ILE A 290 3.56 9.26 -14.73
N LEU A 291 4.88 9.20 -14.55
CA LEU A 291 5.52 9.20 -13.23
C LEU A 291 5.19 10.46 -12.44
N LEU A 292 5.34 11.64 -13.03
CA LEU A 292 5.08 12.91 -12.36
C LEU A 292 3.59 13.10 -12.03
N ILE A 293 2.70 12.74 -12.96
CA ILE A 293 1.25 12.78 -12.71
C ILE A 293 0.87 11.79 -11.61
N ALA A 294 1.37 10.55 -11.66
CA ALA A 294 1.13 9.54 -10.64
C ALA A 294 1.64 9.99 -9.27
N THR A 295 2.80 10.65 -9.23
CA THR A 295 3.36 11.21 -7.99
C THR A 295 2.48 12.31 -7.42
N ALA A 296 2.04 13.27 -8.25
CA ALA A 296 1.15 14.35 -7.79
C ALA A 296 -0.20 13.81 -7.30
N THR A 297 -0.73 12.82 -8.02
CA THR A 297 -1.96 12.09 -7.69
C THR A 297 -1.84 11.37 -6.35
N TYR A 298 -0.72 10.69 -6.13
CA TYR A 298 -0.45 9.97 -4.90
C TYR A 298 -0.52 10.88 -3.67
N LEU A 299 -0.03 12.13 -3.77
CA LEU A 299 -0.14 13.11 -2.69
C LEU A 299 -1.60 13.48 -2.36
N LEU A 300 -2.43 13.69 -3.38
CA LEU A 300 -3.86 13.96 -3.19
C LEU A 300 -4.59 12.78 -2.56
N VAL A 301 -4.29 11.57 -3.03
CA VAL A 301 -4.86 10.32 -2.50
C VAL A 301 -4.45 10.12 -1.04
N ILE A 302 -3.17 10.32 -0.71
CA ILE A 302 -2.68 10.27 0.68
C ILE A 302 -3.40 11.29 1.55
N TYR A 303 -3.52 12.54 1.09
CA TYR A 303 -4.20 13.60 1.84
C TYR A 303 -5.63 13.18 2.20
N VAL A 304 -6.43 12.73 1.23
CA VAL A 304 -7.83 12.33 1.48
C VAL A 304 -7.90 11.06 2.31
N ASN A 305 -7.02 10.09 2.09
CA ASN A 305 -6.93 8.90 2.93
C ASN A 305 -6.66 9.27 4.39
N PHE A 306 -5.77 10.22 4.69
CA PHE A 306 -5.57 10.69 6.08
C PHE A 306 -6.78 11.42 6.66
N ARG A 307 -7.57 12.10 5.82
CA ARG A 307 -8.81 12.76 6.25
C ARG A 307 -9.88 11.74 6.64
N LEU A 308 -9.95 10.63 5.93
CA LEU A 308 -10.95 9.57 6.10
C LEU A 308 -10.44 8.37 6.92
N TYR A 309 -9.16 8.33 7.29
CA TYR A 309 -8.53 7.17 7.92
C TYR A 309 -9.32 6.66 9.12
N ALA A 310 -9.72 7.54 10.04
CA ALA A 310 -10.44 7.17 11.26
C ALA A 310 -11.92 6.79 11.03
N TYR A 311 -12.47 7.01 9.82
CA TYR A 311 -13.90 6.88 9.56
C TYR A 311 -14.45 5.49 9.88
N PRO A 312 -13.82 4.36 9.46
CA PRO A 312 -14.36 3.04 9.77
C PRO A 312 -14.41 2.76 11.27
N GLY A 313 -13.39 3.20 12.01
CA GLY A 313 -13.35 3.07 13.46
C GLY A 313 -14.45 3.85 14.16
N ILE A 314 -14.69 5.08 13.73
CA ILE A 314 -15.73 5.95 14.30
C ILE A 314 -17.12 5.43 13.95
N ALA A 315 -17.35 4.99 12.71
CA ALA A 315 -18.65 4.48 12.28
C ALA A 315 -19.09 3.24 13.06
N VAL A 316 -18.13 2.35 13.32
CA VAL A 316 -18.35 1.14 14.13
C VAL A 316 -18.63 1.49 15.59
N CYS A 317 -17.85 2.39 16.21
CA CYS A 317 -18.03 2.74 17.62
C CYS A 317 -19.30 3.56 17.88
N ARG A 318 -19.66 4.50 17.01
CA ARG A 318 -20.87 5.34 17.14
C ARG A 318 -22.15 4.66 16.67
N ARG A 319 -22.02 3.52 15.96
CA ARG A 319 -23.12 2.87 15.24
C ARG A 319 -23.84 3.81 14.25
N SER A 320 -23.11 4.78 13.68
CA SER A 320 -23.64 5.81 12.78
C SER A 320 -22.70 6.04 11.60
N PHE A 321 -23.23 6.39 10.44
CA PHE A 321 -22.43 6.76 9.25
C PHE A 321 -22.06 8.25 9.23
N GLY A 322 -22.42 9.01 10.26
CA GLY A 322 -22.07 10.43 10.35
C GLY A 322 -20.56 10.67 10.28
N LEU A 323 -20.14 11.62 9.45
CA LEU A 323 -18.73 12.05 9.33
C LEU A 323 -18.28 12.96 10.49
N GLY A 324 -19.16 13.22 11.47
CA GLY A 324 -18.84 13.91 12.72
C GLY A 324 -17.60 13.31 13.38
N GLY A 325 -16.76 14.16 13.98
CA GLY A 325 -15.51 13.73 14.63
C GLY A 325 -14.37 13.38 13.67
N THR A 326 -14.62 12.63 12.59
CA THR A 326 -13.60 12.13 11.65
C THR A 326 -12.79 13.27 11.03
N LEU A 327 -13.48 14.24 10.40
CA LEU A 327 -12.80 15.36 9.77
C LEU A 327 -12.18 16.33 10.79
N ARG A 328 -12.61 16.30 12.06
CA ARG A 328 -12.04 17.13 13.13
C ARG A 328 -10.68 16.59 13.57
N LEU A 329 -10.51 15.26 13.63
CA LEU A 329 -9.23 14.62 13.96
C LEU A 329 -8.10 15.08 13.05
N SER A 330 -8.37 15.28 11.76
CA SER A 330 -7.36 15.67 10.77
C SER A 330 -7.29 17.19 10.52
N ARG A 331 -7.99 18.04 11.29
CA ARG A 331 -7.95 19.50 11.10
C ARG A 331 -6.58 20.10 11.40
N GLY A 332 -6.18 21.06 10.57
CA GLY A 332 -4.94 21.82 10.76
C GLY A 332 -3.73 20.90 10.86
N TRP A 333 -2.86 21.16 11.84
CA TRP A 333 -1.62 20.41 12.06
C TRP A 333 -1.82 18.96 12.52
N ASN A 334 -3.03 18.58 12.91
CA ASN A 334 -3.29 17.20 13.32
C ASN A 334 -3.17 16.20 12.15
N ILE A 335 -3.31 16.65 10.90
CA ILE A 335 -3.06 15.77 9.73
C ILE A 335 -1.62 15.23 9.71
N PHE A 336 -0.64 16.10 10.01
CA PHE A 336 0.76 15.68 10.10
C PHE A 336 1.01 14.80 11.32
N ARG A 337 0.27 15.00 12.42
CA ARG A 337 0.37 14.11 13.58
C ARG A 337 -0.17 12.72 13.28
N ILE A 338 -1.28 12.62 12.54
CA ILE A 338 -1.81 11.34 12.04
C ILE A 338 -0.77 10.68 11.13
N LEU A 339 -0.17 11.43 10.19
CA LEU A 339 0.92 10.94 9.34
C LEU A 339 2.08 10.39 10.19
N ILE A 340 2.56 11.13 11.19
CA ILE A 340 3.66 10.67 12.07
C ILE A 340 3.27 9.41 12.83
N ILE A 341 2.04 9.31 13.34
CA ILE A 341 1.55 8.11 14.02
C ILE A 341 1.55 6.91 13.06
N LEU A 342 1.04 7.09 11.84
CA LEU A 342 0.98 6.03 10.84
C LEU A 342 2.37 5.60 10.36
N LEU A 343 3.28 6.55 10.15
CA LEU A 343 4.68 6.27 9.82
C LEU A 343 5.39 5.55 10.96
N ALA A 344 5.14 5.94 12.22
CA ALA A 344 5.73 5.29 13.38
C ALA A 344 5.23 3.85 13.55
N VAL A 345 3.91 3.61 13.40
CA VAL A 345 3.33 2.26 13.42
C VAL A 345 3.88 1.41 12.26
N SER A 346 3.89 1.98 11.05
CA SER A 346 4.36 1.27 9.86
C SER A 346 5.85 0.97 9.94
N GLY A 347 6.66 1.93 10.38
CA GLY A 347 8.09 1.75 10.62
C GLY A 347 8.37 0.71 11.70
N PHE A 348 7.59 0.72 12.79
CA PHE A 348 7.67 -0.31 13.82
C PHE A 348 7.38 -1.70 13.25
N PHE A 349 6.29 -1.85 12.48
CA PHE A 349 5.99 -3.13 11.82
C PHE A 349 7.05 -3.55 10.81
N TYR A 350 7.57 -2.61 10.02
CA TYR A 350 8.60 -2.87 9.03
C TYR A 350 9.88 -3.39 9.70
N VAL A 351 10.37 -2.69 10.71
CA VAL A 351 11.57 -3.09 11.45
C VAL A 351 11.35 -4.44 12.12
N LEU A 352 10.21 -4.64 12.79
CA LEU A 352 9.98 -5.87 13.53
C LEU A 352 9.78 -7.07 12.57
N GLN A 353 9.03 -6.92 11.49
CA GLN A 353 8.80 -8.01 10.53
C GLN A 353 10.04 -8.32 9.70
N ILE A 354 10.64 -7.33 9.06
CA ILE A 354 11.71 -7.57 8.09
C ILE A 354 13.04 -7.79 8.81
N PHE A 355 13.38 -6.93 9.75
CA PHE A 355 14.68 -7.03 10.42
C PHE A 355 14.66 -8.07 11.53
N ILE A 356 13.71 -8.01 12.47
CA ILE A 356 13.73 -8.90 13.64
C ILE A 356 13.22 -10.29 13.30
N ILE A 357 12.00 -10.42 12.76
CA ILE A 357 11.40 -11.74 12.50
C ILE A 357 12.06 -12.40 11.30
N ASN A 358 12.07 -11.76 10.13
CA ASN A 358 12.53 -12.44 8.90
C ASN A 358 14.05 -12.57 8.84
N SER A 359 14.80 -11.47 9.01
CA SER A 359 16.26 -11.49 8.84
C SER A 359 16.99 -12.11 10.03
N LEU A 360 16.74 -11.62 11.24
CA LEU A 360 17.47 -12.07 12.42
C LEU A 360 16.96 -13.44 12.89
N PHE A 361 15.67 -13.55 13.22
CA PHE A 361 15.11 -14.77 13.81
C PHE A 361 15.00 -15.90 12.79
N LEU A 362 14.16 -15.76 11.75
CA LEU A 362 13.83 -16.84 10.82
C LEU A 362 14.95 -17.23 9.85
N SER A 363 15.78 -16.27 9.43
CA SER A 363 16.85 -16.54 8.45
C SER A 363 18.21 -16.80 9.06
N THR A 364 18.50 -16.30 10.27
CA THR A 364 19.85 -16.39 10.86
C THR A 364 19.91 -17.28 12.09
N LEU A 365 19.22 -16.87 13.17
CA LEU A 365 19.30 -17.56 14.45
C LEU A 365 18.66 -18.95 14.41
N LEU A 366 17.46 -19.01 13.84
CA LEU A 366 16.65 -20.21 13.91
C LEU A 366 17.28 -21.32 13.00
N PRO A 367 17.81 -21.07 11.76
CA PRO A 367 18.47 -22.13 10.98
C PRO A 367 19.79 -22.57 11.60
N MET A 368 20.51 -21.65 12.25
CA MET A 368 21.71 -21.98 13.01
C MET A 368 21.39 -22.95 14.14
N VAL A 369 20.38 -22.66 14.97
CA VAL A 369 19.95 -23.57 16.05
C VAL A 369 19.52 -24.93 15.52
N VAL A 370 18.74 -24.98 14.43
CA VAL A 370 18.33 -26.26 13.82
C VAL A 370 19.53 -27.03 13.29
N SER A 371 20.47 -26.37 12.61
CA SER A 371 21.69 -27.00 12.14
C SER A 371 22.52 -27.55 13.30
N THR A 372 22.69 -26.79 14.39
CA THR A 372 23.39 -27.24 15.59
C THR A 372 22.70 -28.45 16.24
N LEU A 373 21.38 -28.42 16.39
CA LEU A 373 20.61 -29.55 16.92
C LEU A 373 20.71 -30.78 16.02
N TYR A 374 20.62 -30.61 14.70
CA TYR A 374 20.78 -31.69 13.73
C TYR A 374 22.18 -32.31 13.82
N GLN A 375 23.24 -31.48 13.85
CA GLN A 375 24.61 -31.96 14.00
C GLN A 375 24.82 -32.69 15.33
N ALA A 376 24.24 -32.19 16.43
CA ALA A 376 24.30 -32.86 17.73
C ALA A 376 23.63 -34.25 17.69
N VAL A 377 22.45 -34.36 17.06
CA VAL A 377 21.76 -35.63 16.86
C VAL A 377 22.57 -36.55 15.96
N LEU A 378 23.14 -36.05 14.87
CA LEU A 378 23.94 -36.84 13.94
C LEU A 378 25.19 -37.42 14.60
N VAL A 379 25.91 -36.61 15.39
CA VAL A 379 27.08 -37.06 16.17
C VAL A 379 26.68 -38.09 17.22
N SER A 380 25.62 -37.81 18.01
CA SER A 380 25.14 -38.74 19.03
C SER A 380 24.69 -40.07 18.44
N THR A 381 23.98 -40.06 17.31
CA THR A 381 23.49 -41.29 16.69
C THR A 381 24.62 -42.11 16.08
N LYS A 382 25.64 -41.46 15.47
CA LYS A 382 26.84 -42.15 15.00
C LYS A 382 27.60 -42.85 16.13
N LEU A 383 27.65 -42.23 17.31
CA LEU A 383 28.30 -42.81 18.49
C LEU A 383 27.55 -44.04 19.04
N VAL A 384 26.21 -44.04 18.94
CA VAL A 384 25.37 -45.12 19.49
C VAL A 384 25.14 -46.27 18.48
N ASN A 385 24.99 -45.96 17.18
CA ASN A 385 24.66 -46.92 16.12
C ASN A 385 25.86 -47.26 15.22
N SER A 386 27.05 -47.44 15.82
CA SER A 386 28.23 -47.96 15.11
C SER A 386 28.58 -47.21 13.80
N GLY A 387 28.47 -45.88 13.80
CA GLY A 387 28.83 -45.03 12.67
C GLY A 387 27.70 -44.74 11.66
N VAL A 388 26.51 -45.31 11.82
CA VAL A 388 25.35 -45.00 10.96
C VAL A 388 24.72 -43.66 11.38
N GLY A 389 24.57 -42.74 10.43
CA GLY A 389 23.97 -41.42 10.63
C GLY A 389 22.43 -41.45 10.70
N ALA A 390 21.84 -40.37 11.22
CA ALA A 390 20.40 -40.20 11.38
C ALA A 390 19.79 -39.24 10.34
N ASP A 391 20.12 -39.44 9.06
CA ASP A 391 19.69 -38.53 7.98
C ASP A 391 18.16 -38.49 7.83
N TRP A 392 17.47 -39.54 8.28
CA TRP A 392 16.01 -39.62 8.34
C TRP A 392 15.37 -38.60 9.31
N VAL A 393 16.14 -38.01 10.22
CA VAL A 393 15.64 -37.00 11.20
C VAL A 393 15.58 -35.61 10.57
N LEU A 394 16.37 -35.34 9.52
CA LEU A 394 16.41 -34.02 8.87
C LEU A 394 15.03 -33.56 8.37
N PRO A 395 14.21 -34.39 7.68
CA PRO A 395 12.84 -34.03 7.31
C PRO A 395 11.95 -33.66 8.50
N LEU A 396 12.09 -34.34 9.64
CA LEU A 396 11.33 -34.03 10.85
C LEU A 396 11.69 -32.65 11.40
N PHE A 397 12.98 -32.32 11.48
CA PHE A 397 13.43 -30.98 11.88
C PHE A 397 12.92 -29.89 10.93
N ILE A 398 12.96 -30.12 9.62
CA ILE A 398 12.41 -29.20 8.61
C ILE A 398 10.89 -29.02 8.77
N TRP A 399 10.16 -30.07 9.12
CA TRP A 399 8.72 -30.00 9.34
C TRP A 399 8.36 -29.20 10.59
N VAL A 400 8.97 -29.53 11.73
CA VAL A 400 8.80 -28.80 13.00
C VAL A 400 9.15 -27.32 12.80
N TRP A 401 10.23 -27.07 12.08
CA TRP A 401 10.69 -25.74 11.69
C TRP A 401 9.66 -24.93 10.90
N ASN A 402 9.10 -25.53 9.84
CA ASN A 402 8.07 -24.89 9.05
C ASN A 402 6.81 -24.62 9.89
N GLY A 403 6.48 -25.52 10.82
CA GLY A 403 5.43 -25.31 11.81
C GLY A 403 5.66 -24.06 12.68
N ILE A 404 6.87 -23.89 13.23
CA ILE A 404 7.24 -22.72 14.04
C ILE A 404 7.15 -21.43 13.21
N LYS A 405 7.63 -21.44 11.96
CA LYS A 405 7.52 -20.31 11.03
C LYS A 405 6.08 -19.88 10.79
N ILE A 406 5.20 -20.85 10.53
CA ILE A 406 3.78 -20.60 10.32
C ILE A 406 3.17 -19.98 11.57
N LEU A 407 3.43 -20.57 12.75
CA LEU A 407 2.94 -20.04 14.02
C LEU A 407 3.43 -18.61 14.26
N ALA A 408 4.73 -18.33 14.09
CA ALA A 408 5.29 -16.99 14.28
C ALA A 408 4.61 -15.94 13.37
N ASN A 409 4.37 -16.27 12.09
CA ASN A 409 3.66 -15.38 11.17
C ASN A 409 2.18 -15.20 11.55
N VAL A 410 1.52 -16.25 12.02
CA VAL A 410 0.12 -16.18 12.49
C VAL A 410 0.02 -15.31 13.76
N PHE A 411 0.92 -15.49 14.72
CA PHE A 411 1.03 -14.63 15.90
C PHE A 411 1.32 -13.19 15.50
N TRP A 412 2.22 -12.97 14.55
CA TRP A 412 2.50 -11.63 14.05
C TRP A 412 1.27 -10.96 13.41
N ALA A 413 0.50 -11.72 12.61
CA ALA A 413 -0.75 -11.24 12.02
C ALA A 413 -1.77 -10.83 13.10
N PHE A 414 -1.94 -11.64 14.15
CA PHE A 414 -2.81 -11.26 15.27
C PHE A 414 -2.36 -9.98 15.95
N PHE A 415 -1.07 -9.85 16.22
CA PHE A 415 -0.52 -8.66 16.84
C PHE A 415 -0.74 -7.41 15.96
N SER A 416 -0.44 -7.49 14.66
CA SER A 416 -0.58 -6.36 13.74
C SER A 416 -2.04 -5.91 13.59
N TYR A 417 -2.99 -6.85 13.41
CA TYR A 417 -4.42 -6.53 13.41
C TYR A 417 -4.89 -5.94 14.74
N GLY A 418 -4.37 -6.46 15.86
CA GLY A 418 -4.62 -5.92 17.20
C GLY A 418 -4.22 -4.46 17.31
N VAL A 419 -2.99 -4.12 16.90
CA VAL A 419 -2.48 -2.74 16.93
C VAL A 419 -3.32 -1.82 16.04
N VAL A 420 -3.72 -2.27 14.85
CA VAL A 420 -4.60 -1.48 13.95
C VAL A 420 -5.98 -1.25 14.58
N ALA A 421 -6.59 -2.26 15.18
CA ALA A 421 -7.85 -2.11 15.92
C ALA A 421 -7.71 -1.15 17.11
N GLY A 422 -6.59 -1.25 17.84
CA GLY A 422 -6.22 -0.37 18.93
C GLY A 422 -6.11 1.10 18.49
N LEU A 423 -5.48 1.32 17.33
CA LEU A 423 -5.35 2.64 16.72
C LEU A 423 -6.73 3.22 16.35
N TYR A 424 -7.59 2.46 15.69
CA TYR A 424 -8.96 2.90 15.38
C TYR A 424 -9.76 3.23 16.64
N GLY A 425 -9.72 2.37 17.65
CA GLY A 425 -10.41 2.60 18.92
C GLY A 425 -9.90 3.83 19.66
N ARG A 426 -8.58 4.12 19.60
CA ARG A 426 -8.04 5.34 20.19
C ARG A 426 -8.39 6.59 19.39
N LEU A 427 -8.33 6.55 18.07
CA LEU A 427 -8.74 7.69 17.22
C LEU A 427 -10.20 8.04 17.45
N TYR A 428 -11.07 7.04 17.62
CA TYR A 428 -12.45 7.25 18.03
C TYR A 428 -12.55 8.02 19.37
N ARG A 429 -11.85 7.58 20.41
CA ARG A 429 -11.86 8.27 21.73
C ARG A 429 -11.35 9.72 21.65
N GLU A 430 -10.35 9.99 20.81
CA GLU A 430 -9.90 11.36 20.56
C GLU A 430 -10.94 12.18 19.77
N SER A 431 -11.71 11.55 18.88
CA SER A 431 -12.78 12.25 18.15
C SER A 431 -13.91 12.71 19.07
N GLU A 432 -14.30 11.89 20.05
CA GLU A 432 -15.29 12.25 21.08
C GLU A 432 -14.81 13.43 21.94
N ARG A 433 -13.54 13.41 22.36
CA ARG A 433 -12.94 14.51 23.12
C ARG A 433 -12.95 15.82 22.35
N LEU A 434 -12.81 15.78 21.02
CA LEU A 434 -12.87 16.95 20.15
C LEU A 434 -14.31 17.41 19.85
N GLU A 435 -15.32 16.59 20.14
CA GLU A 435 -16.72 16.98 20.05
C GLU A 435 -17.23 17.61 21.34
N GLY A 436 -16.85 17.10 22.50
CA GLY A 436 -17.25 17.68 23.78
C GLY A 436 -16.53 18.99 24.16
N ALA A 437 -15.52 19.41 23.39
CA ALA A 437 -14.66 20.56 23.71
C ALA A 437 -14.96 21.84 22.89
N GLY A 438 -16.00 21.84 22.06
CA GLY A 438 -16.46 23.01 21.31
C GLY A 438 -17.96 23.12 21.36
#